data_AF-A0A959H2V0-F1
#
_entry.id   AF-A0A959H2V0-F1
#
_cell.length_a   1.000
_cell.length_b   1.000
_cell.length_c   1.000
_cell.angle_alpha   90.00
_cell.angle_beta   90.00
_cell.angle_gamma   90.00
#
_symmetry.space_group_name_H-M   'P 1'
#
loop_
_entity.id
_entity.type
_entity.pdbx_description
1 polymer ?
#
loop_
_entity_poly.entity_id
_entity_poly.type
_entity_poly.pdbx_seq_one_letter_code
_entity_poly.pdbx_strand_id
1 'polypeptide(L)'
;MQTYILALDQGTTSSRAILFDQEGNIKAVEQQEFTQIYPKPGWVEHDPKEIWNTQLKVLHALLRKQKVSAGQVAAIGITNQRETTVVWDRATGAPIHNAIVWQC
;
A
#
# COMPACT_ATOMS: atom_id res chain seq x y z
N MET A 1 10.02 26.04 0.32
CA MET A 1 10.29 24.62 0.61
C MET A 1 9.71 23.80 -0.52
N GLN A 2 10.42 22.79 -1.01
CA GLN A 2 9.86 21.89 -2.02
C GLN A 2 8.88 20.94 -1.33
N THR A 3 7.65 20.93 -1.84
CA THR A 3 6.52 20.21 -1.27
C THR A 3 6.07 19.14 -2.26
N TYR A 4 5.76 17.94 -1.76
CA TYR A 4 5.42 16.79 -2.57
C TYR A 4 4.02 16.26 -2.25
N ILE A 5 3.43 15.54 -3.20
CA ILE A 5 2.28 14.67 -2.98
C ILE A 5 2.76 13.23 -3.00
N LEU A 6 2.32 12.44 -2.02
CA LEU A 6 2.63 11.02 -1.94
C LEU A 6 1.39 10.22 -2.33
N ALA A 7 1.51 9.29 -3.27
CA ALA A 7 0.46 8.33 -3.57
C ALA A 7 0.84 6.94 -3.05
N LEU A 8 -0.07 6.30 -2.33
CA LEU A 8 0.01 4.91 -1.93
C LEU A 8 -0.97 4.12 -2.79
N ASP A 9 -0.45 3.18 -3.56
CA ASP A 9 -1.22 2.34 -4.48
C ASP A 9 -1.06 0.87 -4.05
N GLN A 10 -2.05 0.39 -3.31
CA GLN A 10 -2.13 -0.98 -2.80
C GLN A 10 -2.79 -1.86 -3.88
N GLY A 11 -2.01 -2.34 -4.84
CA GLY A 11 -2.51 -3.18 -5.94
C GLY A 11 -2.76 -4.64 -5.52
N THR A 12 -3.24 -5.45 -6.47
CA THR A 12 -3.50 -6.89 -6.23
C THR A 12 -2.23 -7.69 -6.01
N THR A 13 -1.16 -7.38 -6.75
CA THR A 13 0.09 -8.17 -6.75
C THR A 13 1.23 -7.47 -6.00
N SER A 14 1.17 -6.15 -5.88
CA SER A 14 2.21 -5.36 -5.22
C SER A 14 1.68 -4.08 -4.59
N SER A 15 2.37 -3.62 -3.56
CA SER A 15 2.17 -2.34 -2.91
C SER A 15 3.17 -1.32 -3.46
N ARG A 16 2.71 -0.10 -3.77
CA ARG A 16 3.53 0.96 -4.35
C ARG A 16 3.44 2.25 -3.55
N ALA A 17 4.53 2.99 -3.51
CA ALA A 17 4.57 4.38 -3.08
C ALA A 17 5.17 5.23 -4.21
N ILE A 18 4.53 6.35 -4.54
CA ILE A 18 4.94 7.23 -5.63
C ILE A 18 5.02 8.66 -5.11
N LEU A 19 6.11 9.35 -5.39
CA LEU A 19 6.31 10.75 -5.04
C LEU A 19 6.11 11.64 -6.25
N PHE A 20 5.26 12.65 -6.12
CA PHE A 20 4.99 13.65 -7.14
C PHE A 20 5.46 15.04 -6.69
N ASP A 21 6.04 15.82 -7.59
CA ASP A 21 6.26 17.26 -7.38
C ASP A 21 4.99 18.09 -7.67
N GLN A 22 5.10 19.41 -7.57
CA GLN A 22 3.96 20.32 -7.71
C GLN A 22 3.45 20.40 -9.16
N GLU A 23 4.30 20.06 -10.11
CA GLU A 23 4.01 20.00 -11.53
C GLU A 23 3.41 18.64 -11.94
N GLY A 24 3.31 17.69 -11.00
CA GLY A 24 2.76 16.36 -11.24
C GLY A 24 3.76 15.36 -11.85
N ASN A 25 5.05 15.69 -11.87
CA ASN A 25 6.08 14.75 -12.34
C ASN A 25 6.36 13.69 -11.27
N ILE A 26 6.58 12.46 -11.72
CA ILE A 26 7.04 11.38 -10.86
C ILE A 26 8.51 11.65 -10.48
N LYS A 27 8.77 11.86 -9.19
CA LYS A 27 10.12 12.01 -8.64
C LYS A 27 10.72 10.68 -8.24
N ALA A 28 9.91 9.76 -7.74
CA ALA A 28 10.35 8.45 -7.30
C ALA A 28 9.19 7.46 -7.24
N VAL A 29 9.52 6.18 -7.37
CA VAL A 29 8.61 5.05 -7.18
C VAL A 29 9.33 3.99 -6.38
N GLU A 30 8.65 3.41 -5.40
CA GLU A 30 9.05 2.17 -4.73
C GLU A 30 7.92 1.16 -4.79
N GLN A 31 8.27 -0.10 -4.98
CA GLN A 31 7.31 -1.20 -5.15
C GLN A 31 7.79 -2.45 -4.42
N GLN A 32 6.85 -3.22 -3.88
CA GLN A 32 7.12 -4.53 -3.35
C GLN A 32 5.94 -5.47 -3.59
N GLU A 33 6.21 -6.65 -4.13
CA GLU A 33 5.24 -7.74 -4.25
C GLU A 33 4.94 -8.38 -2.89
N PHE A 34 3.76 -8.99 -2.78
CA PHE A 34 3.32 -9.74 -1.60
C PHE A 34 2.60 -11.02 -2.01
N THR A 35 2.51 -11.95 -1.07
CA THR A 35 2.08 -13.32 -1.33
C THR A 35 0.62 -13.39 -1.79
N GLN A 36 0.36 -14.18 -2.83
CA GLN A 36 -0.99 -14.58 -3.24
C GLN A 36 -1.32 -15.92 -2.59
N ILE A 37 -2.39 -15.99 -1.81
CA ILE A 37 -2.76 -17.20 -1.08
C ILE A 37 -3.92 -17.88 -1.81
N TYR A 38 -3.76 -19.17 -2.13
CA TYR A 38 -4.77 -19.97 -2.84
C TYR A 38 -5.18 -21.18 -2.00
N PRO A 39 -6.09 -21.04 -1.01
CA PRO A 39 -6.47 -22.16 -0.15
C PRO A 39 -7.17 -23.30 -0.91
N LYS A 40 -7.91 -22.94 -1.98
CA LYS A 40 -8.66 -23.85 -2.85
C LYS A 40 -8.71 -23.29 -4.28
N PRO A 41 -8.95 -24.12 -5.31
CA PRO A 41 -9.20 -23.62 -6.66
C PRO A 41 -10.33 -22.58 -6.68
N GLY A 42 -10.09 -21.46 -7.36
CA GLY A 42 -11.01 -20.32 -7.45
C GLY A 42 -10.94 -19.36 -6.26
N TRP A 43 -10.25 -19.69 -5.16
CA TRP A 43 -10.15 -18.81 -4.00
C TRP A 43 -8.84 -18.04 -4.04
N VAL A 44 -8.92 -16.72 -3.84
CA VAL A 44 -7.77 -15.83 -3.77
C VAL A 44 -7.84 -15.01 -2.48
N GLU A 45 -6.79 -15.12 -1.68
CA GLU A 45 -6.68 -14.47 -0.38
C GLU A 45 -5.35 -13.72 -0.23
N HIS A 46 -5.34 -12.70 0.63
CA HIS A 46 -4.12 -12.02 1.07
C HIS A 46 -4.06 -11.93 2.60
N ASP A 47 -2.86 -11.98 3.18
CA ASP A 47 -2.67 -11.63 4.60
C ASP A 47 -2.78 -10.09 4.76
N PRO A 48 -3.76 -9.55 5.50
CA PRO A 48 -3.91 -8.11 5.70
C PRO A 48 -2.70 -7.46 6.40
N LYS A 49 -1.97 -8.22 7.23
CA LYS A 49 -0.72 -7.74 7.85
C LYS A 49 0.40 -7.65 6.82
N GLU A 50 0.47 -8.56 5.87
CA GLU A 50 1.46 -8.48 4.78
C GLU A 50 1.15 -7.30 3.86
N ILE A 51 -0.12 -7.07 3.51
CA ILE A 51 -0.56 -5.86 2.78
C ILE A 51 -0.07 -4.60 3.51
N TRP A 52 -0.37 -4.49 4.80
CA TRP A 52 0.03 -3.33 5.61
C TRP A 52 1.56 -3.14 5.67
N ASN A 53 2.28 -4.21 5.98
CA ASN A 53 3.73 -4.17 6.13
C ASN A 53 4.44 -3.83 4.82
N THR A 54 3.99 -4.37 3.68
CA THR A 54 4.56 -4.04 2.37
C THR A 54 4.30 -2.60 2.00
N GLN A 55 3.08 -2.07 2.22
CA GLN A 55 2.74 -0.68 1.92
C GLN A 55 3.54 0.31 2.77
N LEU A 56 3.72 0.05 4.07
CA LEU A 56 4.58 0.86 4.94
C LEU A 56 6.05 0.79 4.51
N LYS A 57 6.53 -0.40 4.12
CA LYS A 57 7.93 -0.59 3.75
C LYS A 57 8.30 0.19 2.49
N VAL A 58 7.45 0.18 1.45
CA VAL A 58 7.69 0.97 0.23
C VAL A 58 7.62 2.47 0.50
N LEU A 59 6.70 2.93 1.36
CA LEU A 59 6.63 4.32 1.81
C LEU A 59 7.93 4.76 2.48
N HIS A 60 8.37 4.03 3.52
CA HIS A 60 9.58 4.38 4.25
C HIS A 60 10.83 4.27 3.36
N ALA A 61 10.90 3.28 2.47
CA ALA A 61 12.00 3.15 1.53
C ALA A 61 12.08 4.36 0.59
N LEU A 62 10.95 4.81 0.07
CA LEU A 62 10.87 5.95 -0.85
C LEU A 62 11.34 7.23 -0.17
N LEU A 63 10.78 7.56 1.00
CA LEU A 63 11.15 8.77 1.74
C LEU A 63 12.64 8.78 2.11
N ARG A 64 13.16 7.64 2.58
CA ARG A 64 14.58 7.48 2.94
C ARG A 64 15.50 7.64 1.74
N LYS A 65 15.21 6.97 0.61
CA LYS A 65 16.05 7.04 -0.60
C LYS A 65 16.05 8.44 -1.21
N GLN A 66 14.91 9.13 -1.18
CA GLN A 66 14.78 10.50 -1.69
C GLN A 66 15.20 11.58 -0.69
N LYS A 67 15.54 11.19 0.55
CA LYS A 67 15.87 12.11 1.66
C LYS A 67 14.77 13.16 1.89
N VAL A 68 13.51 12.73 1.72
CA VAL A 68 12.32 13.57 1.90
C VAL A 68 11.83 13.40 3.33
N SER A 69 11.76 14.50 4.07
CA SER A 69 11.17 14.51 5.41
C SER A 69 9.64 14.49 5.33
N ALA A 70 8.98 13.97 6.37
CA ALA A 70 7.52 13.96 6.44
C ALA A 70 6.91 15.37 6.32
N GLY A 71 7.60 16.41 6.82
CA GLY A 71 7.16 17.81 6.72
C GLY A 71 7.19 18.39 5.29
N GLN A 72 7.78 17.70 4.32
CA GLN A 72 7.77 18.08 2.92
C GLN A 72 6.64 17.40 2.12
N VAL A 73 5.88 16.49 2.74
CA VAL A 73 4.72 15.84 2.12
C VAL A 73 3.48 16.65 2.47
N ALA A 74 2.85 17.30 1.49
CA ALA A 74 1.64 18.09 1.71
C ALA A 74 0.42 17.21 2.00
N ALA A 75 0.30 16.09 1.28
CA ALA A 75 -0.82 15.18 1.41
C ALA A 75 -0.44 13.76 0.95
N ILE A 76 -1.25 12.81 1.40
CA ILE A 76 -1.18 11.41 0.98
C ILE A 76 -2.47 11.06 0.24
N GLY A 77 -2.35 10.64 -1.00
CA GLY A 77 -3.42 9.99 -1.77
C GLY A 77 -3.37 8.48 -1.55
N ILE A 78 -4.53 7.85 -1.38
CA ILE A 78 -4.64 6.40 -1.22
C ILE A 78 -5.53 5.87 -2.35
N THR A 79 -5.02 4.85 -3.03
CA THR A 79 -5.79 4.02 -3.95
C THR A 79 -5.48 2.55 -3.67
N ASN A 80 -6.42 1.67 -4.01
CA ASN A 80 -6.34 0.27 -3.63
C ASN A 80 -7.03 -0.62 -4.67
N GLN A 81 -6.68 -1.91 -4.66
CA GLN A 81 -7.50 -2.94 -5.27
C GLN A 81 -8.89 -2.86 -4.65
N ARG A 82 -9.89 -2.67 -5.51
CA ARG A 82 -11.28 -2.54 -5.09
C ARG A 82 -11.85 -3.91 -4.75
N GLU A 83 -13.05 -3.93 -4.17
CA GLU A 83 -13.85 -5.09 -3.74
C GLU A 83 -13.23 -6.01 -2.66
N THR A 84 -11.89 -6.12 -2.61
CA THR A 84 -11.14 -6.89 -1.62
C THR A 84 -11.57 -6.51 -0.21
N THR A 85 -12.00 -7.50 0.56
CA THR A 85 -12.69 -7.29 1.83
C THR A 85 -11.81 -7.75 3.00
N VAL A 86 -11.66 -6.87 3.99
CA VAL A 86 -10.98 -7.15 5.25
C VAL A 86 -11.95 -6.91 6.40
N VAL A 87 -12.00 -7.84 7.35
CA VAL A 87 -12.71 -7.67 8.62
C VAL A 87 -11.71 -7.77 9.76
N TRP A 88 -11.80 -6.86 10.72
CA TRP A 88 -10.90 -6.79 11.86
C TRP A 88 -11.65 -6.48 13.16
N ASP A 89 -11.05 -6.86 14.27
CA ASP A 89 -11.52 -6.50 15.59
C ASP A 89 -11.23 -5.01 15.88
N ARG A 90 -12.27 -4.26 16.29
CA ARG A 90 -12.17 -2.80 16.48
C ARG A 90 -11.21 -2.42 17.62
N ALA A 91 -11.12 -3.21 18.68
CA ALA A 91 -10.34 -2.87 19.87
C ALA A 91 -8.84 -3.11 19.65
N THR A 92 -8.50 -4.17 18.90
CA THR A 92 -7.12 -4.63 18.71
C THR A 92 -6.54 -4.26 17.34
N GLY A 93 -7.39 -4.00 16.35
CA GLY A 93 -6.98 -3.86 14.95
C GLY A 93 -6.56 -5.20 14.31
N ALA A 94 -6.71 -6.32 15.00
CA ALA A 94 -6.30 -7.63 14.49
C ALA A 94 -7.30 -8.11 13.41
N PRO A 95 -6.82 -8.54 12.23
CA PRO A 95 -7.67 -9.19 11.25
C PRO A 95 -8.25 -10.49 11.83
N ILE A 96 -9.54 -10.73 11.61
CA ILE A 96 -10.18 -11.98 12.04
C ILE A 96 -10.00 -13.11 11.02
N HIS A 97 -9.63 -12.75 9.79
CA HIS A 97 -9.38 -13.66 8.67
C HIS A 97 -8.43 -12.98 7.66
N ASN A 98 -7.91 -13.76 6.71
CA ASN A 98 -7.30 -13.20 5.50
C ASN A 98 -8.29 -12.32 4.73
N ALA A 99 -7.75 -11.36 3.97
CA ALA A 99 -8.53 -10.58 3.03
C ALA A 99 -9.05 -11.51 1.92
N ILE A 100 -10.34 -11.42 1.62
CA ILE A 100 -10.92 -12.09 0.45
C ILE A 100 -10.74 -11.16 -0.75
N VAL A 101 -10.00 -11.60 -1.75
CA VAL A 101 -9.63 -10.79 -2.91
C VAL A 101 -10.76 -10.78 -3.93
N TRP A 102 -10.86 -9.70 -4.70
CA TRP A 102 -11.86 -9.53 -5.76
C TRP A 102 -11.88 -10.63 -6.83
N GLN A 103 -10.81 -11.43 -6.93
CA GLN A 103 -10.65 -12.53 -7.88
C GLN A 103 -11.29 -13.85 -7.40
N CYS A 104 -11.80 -13.90 -6.17
CA CYS A 104 -12.54 -15.05 -5.64
C CYS A 104 -13.81 -15.39 -6.46
#